data_AF-A0A2G1XE48-F1
#
_entry.id   AF-A0A2G1XE48-F1
#
_cell.length_a   1.000
_cell.length_b   1.000
_cell.length_c   1.000
_cell.angle_alpha   90.00
_cell.angle_beta   90.00
_cell.angle_gamma   90.00
#
_symmetry.space_group_name_H-M   'P 1'
#
loop_
_entity.id
_entity.type
_entity.pdbx_description
1 polymer ?
#
loop_
_entity_poly.entity_id
_entity_poly.type
_entity_poly.pdbx_seq_one_letter_code
_entity_poly.pdbx_strand_id
1 'polypeptide(L)'
;MDNIIATTTDNRFRVRLVPDEYARNPREDFDHLAHVITIDTHLGQYAHIDKDGGPFAEAWDRVSWNRWRGVAIFTRWARIFHGAIVIESRPARGPVSLWYLLREDAEDLGMLPEAYLDAERTEYEAWAEGDVYGYIVEEAVDWLRADADDTMSTWEEVDSCWGHYGYGWAAAQARAALEAHTSKTMLAA
;
A
#
# COMPACT_ATOMS: atom_id res chain seq x y z
N MET A 1 -14.31 -13.11 -12.90
CA MET A 1 -15.42 -12.22 -12.51
C MET A 1 -14.91 -10.81 -12.75
N ASP A 2 -15.55 -10.06 -13.64
CA ASP A 2 -15.10 -8.72 -13.99
C ASP A 2 -15.40 -7.77 -12.84
N ASN A 3 -14.36 -7.29 -12.15
CA ASN A 3 -14.51 -6.41 -10.99
C ASN A 3 -14.68 -4.95 -11.45
N ILE A 4 -15.72 -4.69 -12.24
CA ILE A 4 -16.07 -3.35 -12.72
C ILE A 4 -16.52 -2.50 -11.53
N ILE A 5 -15.85 -1.37 -11.31
CA ILE A 5 -16.13 -0.47 -10.18
C ILE A 5 -17.06 0.68 -10.57
N ALA A 6 -16.93 1.16 -11.80
CA ALA A 6 -17.77 2.22 -12.35
C ALA A 6 -17.81 2.16 -13.88
N THR A 7 -18.92 2.62 -14.44
CA THR A 7 -19.14 2.84 -15.87
C THR A 7 -19.75 4.22 -16.04
N THR A 8 -19.39 4.92 -17.11
CA THR A 8 -19.94 6.24 -17.43
C THR A 8 -21.40 6.15 -17.87
N THR A 9 -22.15 7.25 -17.73
CA THR A 9 -23.59 7.28 -18.06
C THR A 9 -23.89 7.04 -19.53
N ASP A 10 -22.94 7.36 -20.41
CA ASP A 10 -23.01 7.11 -21.86
C ASP A 10 -22.52 5.70 -22.25
N ASN A 11 -22.13 4.87 -21.27
CA ASN A 11 -21.54 3.54 -21.46
C ASN A 11 -20.29 3.51 -22.35
N ARG A 12 -19.59 4.65 -22.50
CA ARG A 12 -18.39 4.74 -23.33
C ARG A 12 -17.12 4.31 -22.60
N PHE A 13 -17.01 4.62 -21.31
CA PHE A 13 -15.86 4.25 -20.51
C PHE A 13 -16.28 3.44 -19.29
N ARG A 14 -15.42 2.53 -18.86
CA ARG A 14 -15.54 1.83 -17.59
C ARG A 14 -14.19 1.68 -16.93
N VAL A 15 -14.19 1.44 -15.63
CA VAL A 15 -12.99 1.13 -14.88
C VAL A 15 -13.19 -0.13 -14.05
N ARG A 16 -12.18 -0.98 -14.02
CA ARG A 16 -12.17 -2.20 -13.21
C ARG A 16 -10.92 -2.30 -12.35
N LEU A 17 -11.05 -2.98 -11.22
CA LEU A 17 -9.91 -3.34 -10.39
C LEU A 17 -9.41 -4.74 -10.72
N VAL A 18 -8.10 -4.92 -10.64
CA VAL A 18 -7.43 -6.20 -10.85
C VAL A 18 -6.49 -6.43 -9.68
N PRO A 19 -6.56 -7.60 -9.01
CA PRO A 19 -5.55 -7.95 -8.02
C PRO A 19 -4.15 -7.91 -8.63
N ASP A 20 -3.21 -7.28 -7.94
CA ASP A 20 -1.81 -7.21 -8.34
C ASP A 20 -1.04 -8.38 -7.70
N GLU A 21 -1.00 -9.51 -8.42
CA GLU A 21 -0.33 -10.73 -7.95
C GLU A 21 1.19 -10.60 -7.87
N TYR A 22 1.76 -9.55 -8.47
CA TYR A 22 3.20 -9.31 -8.55
C TYR A 22 3.61 -8.02 -7.82
N ALA A 23 2.75 -7.52 -6.93
CA ALA A 23 3.03 -6.37 -6.10
C ALA A 23 4.34 -6.54 -5.33
N ARG A 24 5.23 -5.57 -5.50
CA ARG A 24 6.49 -5.53 -4.76
C ARG A 24 6.22 -5.21 -3.29
N ASN A 25 7.07 -5.71 -2.40
CA ASN A 25 6.99 -5.34 -1.00
C ASN A 25 7.22 -3.83 -0.89
N PRO A 26 6.29 -3.04 -0.30
CA PRO A 26 6.44 -1.61 -0.20
C PRO A 26 7.77 -1.25 0.44
N ARG A 27 8.22 -2.04 1.43
CA ARG A 27 9.51 -1.91 2.16
C ARG A 27 10.76 -2.04 1.30
N GLU A 28 10.64 -2.49 0.05
CA GLU A 28 11.75 -2.63 -0.90
C GLU A 28 11.70 -1.61 -2.05
N ASP A 29 10.64 -0.81 -2.15
CA ASP A 29 10.37 0.04 -3.33
C ASP A 29 10.58 1.54 -3.07
N PHE A 30 10.59 2.00 -1.80
CA PHE A 30 10.67 3.42 -1.46
C PHE A 30 11.72 3.73 -0.38
N ASP A 31 12.11 5.01 -0.28
CA ASP A 31 12.85 5.52 0.87
C ASP A 31 11.87 5.60 2.06
N HIS A 32 11.89 4.56 2.91
CA HIS A 32 11.10 4.57 4.14
C HIS A 32 11.90 5.25 5.25
N LEU A 33 11.28 6.23 5.90
CA LEU A 33 11.84 6.83 7.11
C LEU A 33 11.53 5.97 8.34
N ALA A 34 10.42 5.24 8.30
CA ALA A 34 10.06 4.31 9.36
C ALA A 34 11.01 3.11 9.38
N HIS A 35 11.43 2.69 10.56
CA HIS A 35 12.17 1.46 10.79
C HIS A 35 11.29 0.43 11.50
N VAL A 36 11.48 -0.86 11.19
CA VAL A 36 10.62 -1.93 11.69
C VAL A 36 11.38 -3.07 12.35
N ILE A 37 11.21 -3.24 13.67
CA ILE A 37 11.73 -4.39 14.40
C ILE A 37 10.65 -5.47 14.47
N THR A 38 10.94 -6.64 13.91
CA THR A 38 10.06 -7.82 14.02
C THR A 38 10.30 -8.53 15.36
N ILE A 39 9.28 -8.58 16.23
CA ILE A 39 9.39 -9.13 17.60
C ILE A 39 9.33 -10.67 17.61
N ASP A 40 8.51 -11.26 16.74
CA ASP A 40 8.13 -12.68 16.83
C ASP A 40 8.92 -13.60 15.89
N THR A 41 10.25 -13.42 15.82
CA THR A 41 11.11 -14.27 15.00
C THR A 41 11.61 -15.52 15.76
N HIS A 42 11.34 -15.64 17.06
CA HIS A 42 11.91 -16.69 17.91
C HIS A 42 11.42 -18.11 17.56
N LEU A 43 10.26 -18.23 16.90
CA LEU A 43 9.78 -19.50 16.32
C LEU A 43 10.16 -19.66 14.83
N GLY A 44 10.85 -18.66 14.23
CA GLY A 44 11.22 -18.64 12.81
C GLY A 44 10.03 -18.61 11.86
N GLN A 45 8.83 -18.30 12.35
CA GLN A 45 7.58 -18.42 11.59
C GLN A 45 7.36 -17.27 10.60
N TYR A 46 8.00 -16.12 10.85
CA TYR A 46 7.84 -14.93 10.04
C TYR A 46 9.20 -14.39 9.60
N ALA A 47 9.27 -13.97 8.34
CA ALA A 47 10.39 -13.18 7.86
C ALA A 47 10.43 -11.82 8.57
N HIS A 48 11.61 -11.24 8.65
CA HIS A 48 11.76 -9.88 9.12
C HIS A 48 11.08 -8.91 8.13
N ILE A 49 10.33 -7.94 8.67
CA ILE A 49 9.72 -6.86 7.87
C ILE A 49 10.82 -6.01 7.25
N ASP A 50 11.70 -5.45 8.09
CA ASP A 50 12.97 -4.86 7.66
C ASP A 50 14.11 -5.80 8.02
N LYS A 51 15.06 -6.00 7.09
CA LYS A 51 16.13 -7.00 7.22
C LYS A 51 17.02 -6.80 8.45
N ASP A 52 17.23 -5.56 8.87
CA ASP A 52 18.13 -5.21 9.98
C ASP A 52 17.43 -4.59 11.20
N GLY A 53 16.13 -4.28 11.11
CA GLY A 53 15.39 -3.60 12.18
C GLY A 53 15.83 -2.17 12.45
N GLY A 54 16.69 -1.60 11.60
CA GLY A 54 17.20 -0.23 11.70
C GLY A 54 18.12 0.06 12.90
N PRO A 55 18.38 1.35 13.17
CA PRO A 55 19.38 1.81 14.14
C PRO A 55 19.18 1.33 15.59
N PHE A 56 17.96 0.95 15.98
CA PHE A 56 17.63 0.51 17.33
C PHE A 56 17.53 -1.00 17.51
N ALA A 57 17.87 -1.80 16.50
CA ALA A 57 17.81 -3.27 16.58
C ALA A 57 18.63 -3.82 17.77
N GLU A 58 19.87 -3.37 17.96
CA GLU A 58 20.69 -3.81 19.10
C GLU A 58 20.12 -3.42 20.47
N ALA A 59 19.45 -2.25 20.54
CA ALA A 59 18.83 -1.80 21.78
C ALA A 59 17.63 -2.67 22.13
N TRP A 60 16.85 -3.10 21.12
CA TRP A 60 15.78 -4.06 21.29
C TRP A 60 16.30 -5.42 21.77
N ASP A 61 17.38 -5.95 21.18
CA ASP A 61 17.94 -7.26 21.54
C ASP A 61 18.32 -7.37 23.03
N ARG A 62 18.72 -6.25 23.65
CA ARG A 62 19.06 -6.21 25.08
C ARG A 62 17.85 -6.37 26.01
N VAL A 63 16.65 -6.10 25.52
CA VAL A 63 15.41 -6.09 26.31
C VAL A 63 14.35 -7.09 25.82
N SER A 64 14.56 -7.69 24.64
CA SER A 64 13.63 -8.61 23.97
C SER A 64 13.39 -9.91 24.75
N TRP A 65 14.32 -10.31 25.61
CA TRP A 65 14.21 -11.50 26.48
C TRP A 65 12.96 -11.49 27.38
N ASN A 66 12.43 -10.32 27.69
CA ASN A 66 11.15 -10.16 28.39
C ASN A 66 10.14 -9.50 27.49
N ARG A 67 9.55 -10.21 26.51
CA ARG A 67 8.60 -9.64 25.52
C ARG A 67 7.57 -8.67 26.13
N TRP A 68 7.01 -9.00 27.30
CA TRP A 68 5.96 -8.20 27.95
C TRP A 68 6.46 -6.85 28.51
N ARG A 69 7.65 -6.81 29.10
CA ARG A 69 8.25 -5.56 29.61
C ARG A 69 9.18 -4.91 28.59
N GLY A 70 9.72 -5.68 27.67
CA GLY A 70 10.70 -5.29 26.67
C GLY A 70 10.15 -4.21 25.76
N VAL A 71 8.92 -4.36 25.27
CA VAL A 71 8.23 -3.32 24.49
C VAL A 71 8.14 -2.02 25.28
N ALA A 72 7.61 -2.06 26.51
CA ALA A 72 7.47 -0.87 27.35
C ALA A 72 8.81 -0.20 27.70
N ILE A 73 9.84 -1.00 27.99
CA ILE A 73 11.20 -0.52 28.30
C ILE A 73 11.81 0.12 27.04
N PHE A 74 11.73 -0.56 25.89
CA PHE A 74 12.24 -0.09 24.61
C PHE A 74 11.57 1.22 24.20
N THR A 75 10.23 1.25 24.14
CA THR A 75 9.47 2.45 23.78
C THR A 75 9.82 3.64 24.68
N ARG A 76 9.92 3.41 26.00
CA ARG A 76 10.31 4.47 26.94
C ARG A 76 11.74 4.94 26.70
N TRP A 77 12.68 4.03 26.48
CA TRP A 77 14.08 4.34 26.19
C TRP A 77 14.21 5.14 24.88
N ALA A 78 13.62 4.65 23.79
CA ALA A 78 13.65 5.28 22.48
C ALA A 78 13.09 6.71 22.52
N ARG A 79 11.96 6.88 23.21
CA ARG A 79 11.34 8.20 23.40
C ARG A 79 12.19 9.16 24.24
N ILE A 80 12.74 8.70 25.37
CA ILE A 80 13.48 9.57 26.30
C ILE A 80 14.85 9.98 25.73
N PHE A 81 15.59 9.02 25.17
CA PHE A 81 16.97 9.24 24.79
C PHE A 81 17.14 9.67 23.33
N HIS A 82 16.17 9.35 22.47
CA HIS A 82 16.27 9.62 21.04
C HIS A 82 15.09 10.44 20.50
N GLY A 83 14.12 10.79 21.34
CA GLY A 83 12.91 11.51 20.91
C GLY A 83 12.06 10.71 19.91
N ALA A 84 12.29 9.40 19.79
CA ALA A 84 11.65 8.57 18.79
C ALA A 84 10.18 8.33 19.13
N ILE A 85 9.39 8.14 18.08
CA ILE A 85 7.98 7.73 18.16
C ILE A 85 7.94 6.24 17.81
N VAL A 86 7.25 5.45 18.63
CA VAL A 86 7.21 3.99 18.50
C VAL A 86 5.77 3.52 18.60
N ILE A 87 5.33 2.74 17.62
CA ILE A 87 4.02 2.09 17.57
C ILE A 87 4.25 0.58 17.56
N GLU A 88 3.49 -0.15 18.38
CA GLU A 88 3.44 -1.60 18.31
C GLU A 88 2.33 -2.04 17.35
N SER A 89 2.69 -2.83 16.32
CA SER A 89 1.71 -3.51 15.47
C SER A 89 1.50 -4.95 15.91
N ARG A 90 0.23 -5.34 16.00
CA ARG A 90 -0.23 -6.69 16.36
C ARG A 90 -1.34 -7.11 15.38
N PRO A 91 -1.00 -7.39 14.11
CA PRO A 91 -2.00 -7.75 13.11
C PRO A 91 -2.64 -9.09 13.46
N ALA A 92 -3.88 -9.32 12.99
CA ALA A 92 -4.57 -10.59 13.20
C ALA A 92 -3.84 -11.77 12.53
N ARG A 93 -3.10 -11.49 11.45
CA ARG A 93 -2.23 -12.42 10.72
C ARG A 93 -0.90 -11.73 10.44
N GLY A 94 0.22 -12.40 10.72
CA GLY A 94 1.55 -11.83 10.52
C GLY A 94 2.33 -11.59 11.82
N PRO A 95 3.56 -11.08 11.73
CA PRO A 95 4.41 -10.89 12.88
C PRO A 95 4.01 -9.67 13.71
N VAL A 96 4.13 -9.80 15.03
CA VAL A 96 4.16 -8.64 15.91
C VAL A 96 5.43 -7.84 15.64
N SER A 97 5.30 -6.52 15.53
CA SER A 97 6.40 -5.63 15.15
C SER A 97 6.36 -4.29 15.89
N LEU A 98 7.52 -3.63 15.98
CA LEU A 98 7.67 -2.26 16.45
C LEU A 98 8.03 -1.39 15.26
N TRP A 99 7.17 -0.43 14.96
CA TRP A 99 7.38 0.58 13.95
C TRP A 99 7.85 1.83 14.66
N TYR A 100 8.97 2.41 14.22
CA TYR A 100 9.51 3.59 14.87
C TYR A 100 10.11 4.58 13.89
N LEU A 101 10.07 5.84 14.30
CA LEU A 101 10.64 6.97 13.58
C LEU A 101 11.58 7.71 14.52
N LEU A 102 12.78 8.06 14.04
CA LEU A 102 13.68 8.91 14.79
C LEU A 102 13.17 10.34 14.78
N ARG A 103 13.60 11.13 15.77
CA ARG A 103 13.19 12.53 15.86
C ARG A 103 13.60 13.34 14.63
N GLU A 104 14.80 13.11 14.12
CA GLU A 104 15.34 13.82 12.96
C GLU A 104 14.47 13.57 11.72
N ASP A 105 14.13 12.32 11.45
CA ASP A 105 13.24 11.97 10.33
C ASP A 105 11.82 12.50 10.53
N ALA A 106 11.36 12.59 11.78
CA ALA A 106 10.05 13.15 12.11
C ALA A 106 9.96 14.66 11.86
N GLU A 107 11.05 15.41 11.99
CA GLU A 107 11.09 16.86 11.75
C GLU A 107 10.97 17.18 10.25
N ASP A 108 11.37 16.25 9.38
CA ASP A 108 11.26 16.37 7.93
C ASP A 108 9.86 15.95 7.40
N LEU A 109 9.00 15.41 8.26
CA LEU A 109 7.64 15.04 7.88
C LEU A 109 6.74 16.28 7.75
N GLY A 110 6.09 16.42 6.60
CA GLY A 110 4.99 17.36 6.40
C GLY A 110 3.67 16.96 7.08
N MET A 111 3.69 15.95 7.96
CA MET A 111 2.52 15.37 8.63
C MET A 111 2.86 14.88 10.05
N LEU A 112 1.84 14.48 10.81
CA LEU A 112 2.03 13.89 12.13
C LEU A 112 2.79 12.55 12.00
N PRO A 113 3.88 12.33 12.75
CA PRO A 113 4.66 11.09 12.66
C PRO A 113 3.86 9.82 12.92
N GLU A 114 2.90 9.86 13.85
CA GLU A 114 2.01 8.73 14.11
C GLU A 114 1.16 8.38 12.89
N ALA A 115 0.68 9.39 12.16
CA ALA A 115 -0.09 9.19 10.94
C ALA A 115 0.78 8.61 9.82
N TYR A 116 2.04 9.03 9.73
CA TYR A 116 3.01 8.45 8.79
C TYR A 116 3.32 6.98 9.12
N LEU A 117 3.61 6.66 10.38
CA LEU A 117 3.84 5.28 10.82
C LEU A 117 2.61 4.39 10.61
N ASP A 118 1.42 4.92 10.87
CA ASP A 118 0.17 4.19 10.61
C ASP A 118 -0.04 3.92 9.12
N ALA A 119 0.27 4.90 8.24
CA ALA A 119 0.18 4.73 6.79
C ALA A 119 1.14 3.66 6.27
N GLU A 120 2.43 3.77 6.62
CA GLU A 120 3.47 2.78 6.27
C GLU A 120 3.12 1.37 6.74
N ARG A 121 2.61 1.24 7.97
CA ARG A 121 2.14 -0.04 8.51
C ARG A 121 0.96 -0.57 7.70
N THR A 122 -0.05 0.26 7.42
CA THR A 122 -1.25 -0.16 6.68
C THR A 122 -0.92 -0.59 5.25
N GLU A 123 0.02 0.09 4.58
CA GLU A 123 0.49 -0.34 3.26
C GLU A 123 1.20 -1.70 3.31
N TYR A 124 2.09 -1.91 4.29
CA TYR A 124 2.74 -3.21 4.47
C TYR A 124 1.75 -4.33 4.79
N GLU A 125 0.77 -4.08 5.67
CA GLU A 125 -0.26 -5.06 6.02
C GLU A 125 -1.11 -5.41 4.79
N ALA A 126 -1.52 -4.44 3.98
CA ALA A 126 -2.24 -4.68 2.73
C ALA A 126 -1.42 -5.52 1.75
N TRP A 127 -0.12 -5.24 1.60
CA TRP A 127 0.78 -6.08 0.79
C TRP A 127 0.87 -7.52 1.33
N ALA A 128 1.10 -7.67 2.64
CA ALA A 128 1.26 -8.98 3.28
C ALA A 128 -0.01 -9.84 3.18
N GLU A 129 -1.18 -9.21 3.11
CA GLU A 129 -2.48 -9.87 2.94
C GLU A 129 -2.86 -10.11 1.46
N GLY A 130 -2.09 -9.57 0.51
CA GLY A 130 -2.40 -9.61 -0.91
C GLY A 130 -3.53 -8.65 -1.33
N ASP A 131 -3.85 -7.66 -0.49
CA ASP A 131 -4.83 -6.60 -0.76
C ASP A 131 -4.18 -5.47 -1.59
N VAL A 132 -3.62 -5.83 -2.75
CA VAL A 132 -2.98 -4.90 -3.68
C VAL A 132 -3.66 -4.99 -5.04
N TYR A 133 -3.90 -3.85 -5.67
CA TYR A 133 -4.65 -3.78 -6.91
C TYR A 133 -4.01 -2.83 -7.91
N GLY A 134 -4.24 -3.12 -9.19
CA GLY A 134 -4.23 -2.12 -10.24
C GLY A 134 -5.64 -1.75 -10.68
N TYR A 135 -5.78 -0.60 -11.32
CA TYR A 135 -6.98 -0.25 -12.08
C TYR A 135 -6.68 -0.23 -13.57
N ILE A 136 -7.71 -0.54 -14.35
CA ILE A 136 -7.70 -0.47 -15.81
C ILE A 136 -8.93 0.31 -16.25
N VAL A 137 -8.71 1.41 -16.96
CA VAL A 137 -9.73 2.19 -17.65
C VAL A 137 -9.86 1.64 -19.07
N GLU A 138 -11.08 1.32 -19.47
CA GLU A 138 -11.39 0.74 -20.76
C GLU A 138 -12.40 1.62 -21.51
N GLU A 139 -12.22 1.75 -22.83
CA GLU A 139 -13.15 2.41 -23.74
C GLU A 139 -13.91 1.37 -24.57
N ALA A 140 -15.20 1.59 -24.77
CA ALA A 140 -16.02 0.80 -25.67
C ALA A 140 -15.66 1.14 -27.13
N VAL A 141 -15.22 0.14 -27.89
CA VAL A 141 -14.81 0.29 -29.28
C VAL A 141 -15.66 -0.63 -30.17
N ASP A 142 -16.25 -0.03 -31.20
CA ASP A 142 -16.95 -0.77 -32.24
C ASP A 142 -16.03 -1.03 -33.42
N TRP A 143 -15.89 -2.30 -33.76
CA TRP A 143 -15.11 -2.79 -34.89
C TRP A 143 -16.03 -3.11 -36.06
N LEU A 144 -15.68 -2.61 -37.23
CA LEU A 144 -16.28 -3.02 -38.50
C LEU A 144 -15.30 -3.93 -39.23
N ARG A 145 -15.74 -5.13 -39.61
CA ARG A 145 -14.91 -5.99 -40.46
C ARG A 145 -14.80 -5.38 -41.85
N ALA A 146 -13.59 -5.20 -42.37
CA ALA A 146 -13.38 -4.50 -43.65
C ALA A 146 -14.08 -5.16 -44.85
N ASP A 147 -14.28 -6.48 -44.80
CA ASP A 147 -14.77 -7.29 -45.93
C ASP A 147 -16.19 -7.86 -45.71
N ALA A 148 -16.86 -7.49 -44.61
CA ALA A 148 -18.20 -7.98 -44.27
C ALA A 148 -18.98 -6.93 -43.49
N ASP A 149 -20.30 -6.95 -43.56
CA ASP A 149 -21.18 -6.06 -42.78
C ASP A 149 -21.32 -6.50 -41.30
N ASP A 150 -20.28 -7.17 -40.79
CA ASP A 150 -20.24 -7.71 -39.43
C ASP A 150 -19.59 -6.68 -38.51
N THR A 151 -20.29 -6.35 -37.43
CA THR A 151 -19.81 -5.49 -36.35
C THR A 151 -19.52 -6.28 -35.08
N MET A 152 -18.48 -5.90 -34.35
CA MET A 152 -18.17 -6.44 -33.02
C MET A 152 -17.83 -5.29 -32.07
N SER A 153 -18.33 -5.34 -30.83
CA SER A 153 -17.96 -4.36 -29.80
C SER A 153 -17.03 -5.00 -28.77
N THR A 154 -15.91 -4.35 -28.48
CA THR A 154 -14.97 -4.77 -27.42
C THR A 154 -14.71 -3.61 -26.44
N TRP A 155 -14.04 -3.94 -25.34
CA TRP A 155 -13.53 -2.96 -24.39
C TRP A 155 -12.00 -2.97 -24.50
N GLU A 156 -11.43 -1.85 -24.91
CA GLU A 156 -9.98 -1.70 -25.08
C GLU A 156 -9.40 -0.88 -23.93
N GLU A 157 -8.26 -1.31 -23.38
CA GLU A 157 -7.54 -0.57 -22.35
C GLU A 157 -7.01 0.76 -22.91
N VAL A 158 -7.34 1.85 -22.22
CA VAL A 158 -6.87 3.21 -22.56
C VAL A 158 -5.95 3.80 -21.48
N ASP A 159 -6.01 3.28 -20.26
CA ASP A 159 -5.13 3.69 -19.15
C ASP A 159 -5.09 2.60 -18.07
N SER A 160 -3.96 2.48 -17.38
CA SER A 160 -3.82 1.59 -16.24
C SER A 160 -2.75 2.08 -15.27
N CYS A 161 -2.97 1.77 -13.99
CA CYS A 161 -2.00 2.03 -12.93
C CYS A 161 -2.04 0.89 -11.90
N TRP A 162 -0.88 0.54 -11.36
CA TRP A 162 -0.66 -0.64 -10.53
C TRP A 162 0.01 -0.27 -9.21
N GLY A 163 0.03 -1.20 -8.24
CA GLY A 163 0.64 -0.97 -6.93
C GLY A 163 -0.20 -0.14 -5.96
N HIS A 164 -1.54 -0.19 -6.04
CA HIS A 164 -2.39 0.42 -5.03
C HIS A 164 -2.65 -0.53 -3.86
N TYR A 165 -2.02 -0.27 -2.72
CA TYR A 165 -2.23 -0.98 -1.46
C TYR A 165 -3.58 -0.59 -0.84
N GLY A 166 -4.43 -1.57 -0.57
CA GLY A 166 -5.75 -1.39 0.03
C GLY A 166 -6.87 -1.21 -1.00
N TYR A 167 -7.91 -2.05 -0.92
CA TYR A 167 -9.06 -1.98 -1.85
C TYR A 167 -9.75 -0.61 -1.87
N GLY A 168 -9.97 0.00 -0.70
CA GLY A 168 -10.68 1.28 -0.60
C GLY A 168 -9.95 2.42 -1.31
N TRP A 169 -8.62 2.46 -1.16
CA TRP A 169 -7.77 3.43 -1.85
C TRP A 169 -7.71 3.17 -3.35
N ALA A 170 -7.47 1.91 -3.75
CA ALA A 170 -7.47 1.52 -5.17
C ALA A 170 -8.79 1.89 -5.88
N ALA A 171 -9.93 1.63 -5.23
CA ALA A 171 -11.24 1.97 -5.77
C ALA A 171 -11.50 3.49 -5.87
N ALA A 172 -10.92 4.29 -4.98
CA ALA A 172 -11.00 5.75 -5.06
C ALA A 172 -10.16 6.27 -6.23
N GLN A 173 -8.92 5.79 -6.36
CA GLN A 173 -8.02 6.15 -7.45
C GLN A 173 -8.57 5.73 -8.83
N ALA A 174 -9.16 4.54 -8.92
CA ALA A 174 -9.82 4.06 -10.14
C ALA A 174 -10.97 4.99 -10.59
N ARG A 175 -11.80 5.47 -9.66
CA ARG A 175 -12.88 6.42 -9.97
C ARG A 175 -12.35 7.77 -10.42
N ALA A 176 -11.35 8.30 -9.73
CA ALA A 176 -10.71 9.57 -10.11
C ALA A 176 -10.08 9.49 -11.50
N ALA A 177 -9.46 8.36 -11.86
CA ALA A 177 -8.92 8.12 -13.20
C ALA A 177 -10.03 8.15 -14.27
N LEU A 178 -11.16 7.46 -14.03
CA LEU A 178 -12.31 7.47 -14.94
C LEU A 178 -12.88 8.89 -15.14
N GLU A 179 -13.00 9.67 -14.06
CA GLU A 179 -13.45 11.08 -14.11
C GLU A 179 -12.48 11.96 -14.93
N ALA A 180 -11.17 11.72 -14.84
CA ALA A 180 -10.18 12.47 -15.62
C ALA A 180 -10.29 12.18 -17.13
N HIS A 181 -10.54 10.93 -17.54
CA HIS A 181 -10.69 10.55 -18.95
C HIS A 181 -11.98 11.09 -19.58
N THR A 182 -13.08 11.07 -18.82
CA THR A 182 -14.34 11.68 -19.28
C THR A 182 -14.21 13.20 -19.45
N SER A 183 -13.53 13.88 -18.53
CA SER A 183 -13.34 15.34 -18.58
C SER A 183 -12.44 15.79 -19.75
N LYS A 184 -11.38 15.04 -20.05
CA LYS A 184 -10.48 15.33 -21.19
C LYS A 184 -11.20 15.21 -22.53
N THR A 185 -12.08 14.21 -22.68
CA THR A 185 -12.81 13.97 -23.92
C THR A 185 -13.84 15.07 -24.20
N MET A 186 -14.50 15.62 -23.17
CA MET A 186 -15.44 16.75 -23.34
C MET A 186 -14.78 18.06 -23.76
N LEU A 187 -13.50 18.27 -23.42
CA LEU A 187 -12.76 19.49 -23.80
C LEU A 187 -12.20 19.43 -25.23
N ALA A 188 -12.15 18.25 -25.84
CA ALA A 188 -11.63 18.02 -27.19
C ALA A 188 -12.72 17.95 -28.28
N ALA A 189 -14.00 18.00 -27.90
CA ALA A 189 -15.17 17.99 -28.78
C ALA A 189 -15.72 19.41 -29.00
#